data_AF-A0A956L1K7-F1
#
_entry.id   AF-A0A956L1K7-F1
#
_cell.length_a   1.000
_cell.length_b   1.000
_cell.length_c   1.000
_cell.angle_alpha   90.00
_cell.angle_beta   90.00
_cell.angle_gamma   90.00
#
_symmetry.space_group_name_H-M   'P 1'
#
loop_
_entity.id
_entity.type
_entity.pdbx_description
1 polymer ?
#
loop_
_entity_poly.entity_id
_entity_poly.type
_entity_poly.pdbx_seq_one_letter_code
_entity_poly.pdbx_strand_id
1 'polypeptide(L)'
;MKRNTHIYIAHKAIEFMTDSVDNLITRSGKASKADDKPVREKAKTLQRLMLTHRDTIIEASWAPDDIINDRLRYHTFKLFKDGIFDPDQAQAYATQTFEGVYHRGSGGGGAPFKIDHLAAIIADFRKLRAYNDNFTVRELQYLYVLVSHYIADAHVPLHCDLRDDPPSAKDRKKPGPRDLYFKSSLHDKVETMWEEAVTPVAVAAGIVDVTSHECCDPPDALSEAIVFDLRNGDHRKLIRPVRLGSSEIMDFMIERCIASYERSLAIWPPEPGADRYTTAQLSPQMTRDIFADAISCVISIWLAID
;
A
#
# COMPACT_ATOMS: atom_id res chain seq x y z
N MET A 1 -2.34 6.88 1.30
CA MET A 1 -1.42 7.83 0.64
C MET A 1 -2.27 8.95 0.03
N LYS A 2 -1.70 9.98 -0.61
CA LYS A 2 -2.53 10.95 -1.36
C LYS A 2 -2.63 10.58 -2.85
N ARG A 3 -3.44 11.36 -3.56
CA ARG A 3 -3.91 11.13 -4.93
C ARG A 3 -2.79 10.79 -5.91
N ASN A 4 -1.81 11.67 -6.12
CA ASN A 4 -0.74 11.47 -7.09
C ASN A 4 0.20 10.34 -6.67
N THR A 5 0.38 10.14 -5.36
CA THR A 5 1.14 9.02 -4.81
C THR A 5 0.52 7.68 -5.20
N HIS A 6 -0.80 7.52 -5.07
CA HIS A 6 -1.49 6.30 -5.51
C HIS A 6 -1.39 6.09 -7.02
N ILE A 7 -1.61 7.14 -7.82
CA ILE A 7 -1.50 7.08 -9.28
C ILE A 7 -0.08 6.66 -9.68
N TYR A 8 0.94 7.24 -9.05
CA TYR A 8 2.34 6.96 -9.31
C TYR A 8 2.68 5.49 -9.03
N ILE A 9 2.30 4.95 -7.87
CA ILE A 9 2.56 3.55 -7.52
C ILE A 9 1.87 2.60 -8.50
N ALA A 10 0.61 2.84 -8.83
CA ALA A 10 -0.11 2.02 -9.81
C ALA A 10 0.58 2.05 -11.18
N HIS A 11 0.99 3.23 -11.64
CA HIS A 11 1.71 3.38 -12.91
C HIS A 11 3.07 2.68 -12.89
N LYS A 12 3.84 2.79 -11.81
CA LYS A 12 5.13 2.10 -11.68
C LYS A 12 4.97 0.58 -11.57
N ALA A 13 3.92 0.09 -10.93
CA ALA A 13 3.59 -1.33 -10.94
C ALA A 13 3.30 -1.84 -12.37
N ILE A 14 2.57 -1.06 -13.18
CA ILE A 14 2.33 -1.38 -14.59
C ILE A 14 3.64 -1.38 -15.40
N GLU A 15 4.47 -0.35 -15.23
CA GLU A 15 5.75 -0.20 -15.93
C GLU A 15 6.68 -1.38 -15.64
N PHE A 16 6.84 -1.75 -14.37
CA PHE A 16 7.76 -2.82 -13.94
C PHE A 16 7.16 -4.23 -14.03
N MET A 17 5.88 -4.39 -14.39
CA MET A 17 5.15 -5.67 -14.27
C MET A 17 5.84 -6.84 -14.98
N THR A 18 6.28 -6.65 -16.23
CA THR A 18 6.89 -7.72 -17.04
C THR A 18 8.35 -7.94 -16.67
N ASP A 19 9.12 -6.86 -16.46
CA ASP A 19 10.56 -6.94 -16.17
C ASP A 19 10.86 -7.42 -14.75
N SER A 20 9.96 -7.18 -13.79
CA SER A 20 10.14 -7.65 -12.41
C SER A 20 9.90 -9.16 -12.23
N VAL A 21 9.37 -9.85 -13.25
CA VAL A 21 9.21 -11.31 -13.22
C VAL A 21 10.55 -12.02 -13.05
N ASP A 22 11.64 -11.44 -13.56
CA ASP A 22 13.00 -11.97 -13.37
C ASP A 22 13.51 -11.86 -11.93
N ASN A 23 12.84 -11.05 -11.10
CA ASN A 23 13.18 -10.81 -9.69
C ASN A 23 12.17 -11.43 -8.73
N LEU A 24 11.36 -12.39 -9.19
CA LEU A 24 10.37 -13.05 -8.35
C LEU A 24 11.01 -13.72 -7.14
N ILE A 25 10.38 -13.54 -5.99
CA ILE A 25 10.79 -14.16 -4.74
C ILE A 25 9.68 -15.02 -4.13
N THR A 26 10.05 -15.99 -3.30
CA THR A 26 9.12 -16.72 -2.43
C THR A 26 8.71 -15.83 -1.26
N ARG A 27 7.66 -16.22 -0.50
CA ARG A 27 7.28 -15.53 0.75
C ARG A 27 8.44 -15.45 1.76
N SER A 28 9.35 -16.42 1.75
CA SER A 28 10.57 -16.42 2.55
C SER A 28 11.72 -15.53 2.02
N GLY A 29 11.49 -14.76 0.95
CA GLY A 29 12.45 -13.82 0.37
C GLY A 29 13.52 -14.45 -0.53
N LYS A 30 13.47 -15.76 -0.79
CA LYS A 30 14.40 -16.47 -1.68
C LYS A 30 14.01 -16.27 -3.13
N ALA A 31 14.97 -16.25 -4.05
CA ALA A 31 14.66 -16.23 -5.48
C ALA A 31 13.76 -17.42 -5.87
N SER A 32 12.71 -17.15 -6.66
CA SER A 32 11.88 -18.18 -7.28
C SER A 32 12.73 -18.99 -8.25
N LYS A 33 12.68 -20.32 -8.16
CA LYS A 33 13.38 -21.24 -9.08
C LYS A 33 12.42 -21.92 -10.07
N ALA A 34 11.15 -21.56 -10.03
CA ALA A 34 10.12 -22.18 -10.85
C ALA A 34 10.22 -21.72 -12.31
N ASP A 35 9.60 -22.47 -13.24
CA ASP A 35 9.39 -21.98 -14.59
C ASP A 35 8.50 -20.73 -14.52
N ASP A 36 9.10 -19.57 -14.78
CA ASP A 36 8.44 -18.28 -14.76
C ASP A 36 7.85 -17.91 -16.13
N LYS A 37 7.93 -18.79 -17.14
CA LYS A 37 7.30 -18.54 -18.45
C LYS A 37 5.79 -18.32 -18.35
N PRO A 38 4.98 -19.14 -17.64
CA PRO A 38 3.55 -18.87 -17.50
C PRO A 38 3.26 -17.56 -16.79
N VAL A 39 4.05 -17.24 -15.76
CA VAL A 39 3.92 -15.99 -14.99
C VAL A 39 4.26 -14.79 -15.86
N ARG A 40 5.29 -14.89 -16.71
CA ARG A 40 5.68 -13.84 -17.65
C ARG A 40 4.61 -13.58 -18.69
N GLU A 41 3.99 -14.62 -19.24
CA GLU A 41 2.89 -14.44 -20.19
C GLU A 41 1.64 -13.85 -19.52
N LYS A 42 1.35 -14.23 -18.27
CA LYS A 42 0.32 -13.58 -17.43
C LYS A 42 0.65 -12.10 -17.21
N ALA A 43 1.88 -11.78 -16.84
CA ALA A 43 2.36 -10.41 -16.62
C ALA A 43 2.24 -9.54 -17.87
N LYS A 44 2.67 -10.03 -19.04
CA LYS A 44 2.50 -9.33 -20.32
C LYS A 44 1.04 -9.07 -20.66
N THR A 45 0.18 -10.06 -20.43
CA THR A 45 -1.26 -9.95 -20.71
C THR A 45 -1.91 -8.90 -19.80
N LEU A 46 -1.60 -8.94 -18.50
CA LEU A 46 -2.07 -7.95 -17.54
C LEU A 46 -1.53 -6.56 -17.83
N GLN A 47 -0.24 -6.42 -18.14
CA GLN A 47 0.36 -5.13 -18.49
C GLN A 47 -0.33 -4.51 -19.70
N ARG A 48 -0.61 -5.30 -20.75
CA ARG A 48 -1.38 -4.83 -21.92
C ARG A 48 -2.79 -4.40 -21.53
N LEU A 49 -3.47 -5.17 -20.68
CA LEU A 49 -4.79 -4.80 -20.15
C LEU A 49 -4.72 -3.44 -19.44
N MET A 50 -3.75 -3.25 -18.55
CA MET A 50 -3.58 -2.00 -17.80
C MET A 50 -3.20 -0.78 -18.65
N LEU A 51 -2.59 -0.99 -19.83
CA LEU A 51 -2.24 0.10 -20.74
C LEU A 51 -3.38 0.50 -21.68
N THR A 52 -4.54 -0.16 -21.62
CA THR A 52 -5.65 0.07 -22.56
C THR A 52 -6.37 1.41 -22.31
N HIS A 53 -6.65 1.75 -21.05
CA HIS A 53 -7.36 2.99 -20.69
C HIS A 53 -6.59 3.79 -19.63
N ARG A 54 -5.73 4.74 -20.06
CA ARG A 54 -4.87 5.54 -19.16
C ARG A 54 -5.68 6.36 -18.15
N ASP A 55 -6.79 6.95 -18.61
CA ASP A 55 -7.74 7.71 -17.79
C ASP A 55 -8.30 6.89 -16.62
N THR A 56 -8.54 5.60 -16.85
CA THR A 56 -9.07 4.67 -15.85
C THR A 56 -8.05 4.43 -14.73
N ILE A 57 -6.75 4.44 -15.03
CA ILE A 57 -5.69 4.35 -14.00
C ILE A 57 -5.78 5.56 -13.08
N ILE A 58 -5.86 6.75 -13.66
CA ILE A 58 -5.91 8.00 -12.90
C ILE A 58 -7.14 8.00 -12.00
N GLU A 59 -8.34 7.76 -12.53
CA GLU A 59 -9.59 7.78 -11.76
C GLU A 59 -9.61 6.72 -10.65
N ALA A 60 -9.37 5.46 -10.98
CA ALA A 60 -9.51 4.35 -10.05
C ALA A 60 -8.50 4.39 -8.90
N SER A 61 -7.30 4.97 -9.12
CA SER A 61 -6.24 5.05 -8.11
C SER A 61 -6.60 5.91 -6.89
N TRP A 62 -7.52 6.87 -6.99
CA TRP A 62 -7.94 7.72 -5.86
C TRP A 62 -9.44 7.65 -5.58
N ALA A 63 -10.21 6.91 -6.39
CA ALA A 63 -11.64 6.70 -6.16
C ALA A 63 -12.02 6.20 -4.76
N PRO A 64 -11.24 5.34 -4.07
CA PRO A 64 -11.53 4.92 -2.69
C PRO A 64 -11.68 6.09 -1.72
N ASP A 65 -10.82 7.09 -1.82
CA ASP A 65 -10.84 8.26 -0.94
C ASP A 65 -12.04 9.16 -1.19
N ASP A 66 -12.28 9.54 -2.44
CA ASP A 66 -13.17 10.67 -2.74
C ASP A 66 -14.54 10.26 -3.29
N ILE A 67 -14.62 9.12 -4.01
CA ILE A 67 -15.85 8.67 -4.65
C ILE A 67 -16.55 7.62 -3.79
N ILE A 68 -15.82 6.56 -3.41
CA ILE A 68 -16.35 5.50 -2.52
C ILE A 68 -16.38 6.00 -1.08
N ASN A 69 -15.39 6.79 -0.69
CA ASN A 69 -15.26 7.44 0.60
C ASN A 69 -15.35 6.45 1.77
N ASP A 70 -14.59 5.35 1.70
CA ASP A 70 -14.57 4.30 2.71
C ASP A 70 -13.34 4.34 3.65
N ARG A 71 -12.71 5.53 3.73
CA ARG A 71 -11.53 5.90 4.54
C ARG A 71 -11.51 5.31 5.95
N LEU A 72 -12.63 5.39 6.66
CA LEU A 72 -12.73 4.91 8.05
C LEU A 72 -12.69 3.38 8.20
N ARG A 73 -13.00 2.63 7.13
CA ARG A 73 -13.22 1.18 7.22
C ARG A 73 -12.09 0.39 6.59
N TYR A 74 -11.66 0.77 5.39
CA TYR A 74 -10.85 -0.11 4.53
C TYR A 74 -9.47 0.44 4.16
N HIS A 75 -9.12 1.66 4.56
CA HIS A 75 -7.80 2.25 4.29
C HIS A 75 -6.75 1.94 5.37
N THR A 76 -7.19 1.44 6.53
CA THR A 76 -6.31 1.21 7.68
C THR A 76 -6.33 -0.25 8.12
N PHE A 77 -5.27 -0.65 8.82
CA PHE A 77 -5.11 -1.92 9.53
C PHE A 77 -4.46 -1.69 10.90
N LYS A 78 -5.16 -0.97 11.79
CA LYS A 78 -4.60 -0.49 13.06
C LYS A 78 -4.20 -1.65 13.99
N LEU A 79 -2.90 -1.83 14.17
CA LEU A 79 -2.27 -2.82 15.02
C LEU A 79 -1.66 -2.18 16.27
N PHE A 80 -1.49 -3.00 17.30
CA PHE A 80 -0.68 -2.74 18.48
C PHE A 80 0.02 -4.02 18.93
N LYS A 81 1.05 -3.90 19.77
CA LYS A 81 1.86 -5.03 20.25
C LYS A 81 1.81 -5.10 21.78
N ASP A 82 1.98 -6.31 22.29
CA ASP A 82 2.18 -6.54 23.71
C ASP A 82 3.28 -5.65 24.30
N GLY A 83 3.05 -5.17 25.52
CA GLY A 83 4.00 -4.34 26.26
C GLY A 83 4.03 -2.85 25.89
N ILE A 84 3.28 -2.42 24.87
CA ILE A 84 3.17 -0.98 24.53
C ILE A 84 2.10 -0.30 25.38
N PHE A 85 0.93 -0.92 25.47
CA PHE A 85 -0.21 -0.38 26.22
C PHE A 85 -0.45 -1.18 27.50
N ASP A 86 -1.28 -0.62 28.39
CA ASP A 86 -1.77 -1.31 29.59
C ASP A 86 -2.35 -2.70 29.22
N PRO A 87 -1.82 -3.81 29.77
CA PRO A 87 -2.17 -5.16 29.31
C PRO A 87 -3.66 -5.48 29.43
N ASP A 88 -4.30 -5.06 30.53
CA ASP A 88 -5.71 -5.36 30.77
C ASP A 88 -6.61 -4.64 29.75
N GLN A 89 -6.31 -3.37 29.47
CA GLN A 89 -7.04 -2.60 28.46
C GLN A 89 -6.74 -3.08 27.04
N ALA A 90 -5.48 -3.40 26.75
CA ALA A 90 -5.04 -3.90 25.45
C ALA A 90 -5.75 -5.22 25.10
N GLN A 91 -5.78 -6.15 26.05
CA GLN A 91 -6.47 -7.43 25.90
C GLN A 91 -7.99 -7.26 25.71
N ALA A 92 -8.61 -6.32 26.41
CA ALA A 92 -10.04 -6.02 26.26
C ALA A 92 -10.38 -5.33 24.93
N TYR A 93 -9.44 -4.59 24.34
CA TYR A 93 -9.62 -3.90 23.07
C TYR A 93 -9.33 -4.78 21.84
N ALA A 94 -8.46 -5.78 22.00
CA ALA A 94 -8.08 -6.72 20.93
C ALA A 94 -9.29 -7.53 20.43
N THR A 95 -9.43 -7.60 19.10
CA THR A 95 -10.46 -8.42 18.42
C THR A 95 -9.87 -9.62 17.71
N GLN A 96 -8.62 -9.49 17.23
CA GLN A 96 -7.87 -10.54 16.55
C GLN A 96 -6.41 -10.44 16.99
N THR A 97 -5.73 -11.58 17.04
CA THR A 97 -4.30 -11.69 17.34
C THR A 97 -3.60 -12.41 16.20
N PHE A 98 -2.48 -11.86 15.75
CA PHE A 98 -1.62 -12.38 14.69
C PHE A 98 -0.22 -12.63 15.26
N GLU A 99 0.39 -13.75 14.84
CA GLU A 99 1.71 -14.21 15.32
C GLU A 99 1.87 -14.26 16.86
N GLY A 100 0.76 -14.32 17.59
CA GLY A 100 0.73 -14.36 19.05
C GLY A 100 1.06 -13.04 19.76
N VAL A 101 1.49 -11.99 19.06
CA VAL A 101 1.95 -10.73 19.69
C VAL A 101 1.39 -9.45 19.05
N TYR A 102 0.77 -9.54 17.86
CA TYR A 102 0.17 -8.39 17.18
C TYR A 102 -1.34 -8.43 17.31
N HIS A 103 -1.92 -7.36 17.83
CA HIS A 103 -3.33 -7.28 18.09
C HIS A 103 -3.98 -6.23 17.21
N ARG A 104 -5.14 -6.58 16.67
CA ARG A 104 -6.00 -5.65 15.94
C ARG A 104 -7.16 -5.20 16.83
N GLY A 105 -7.35 -3.89 16.92
CA GLY A 105 -8.43 -3.27 17.68
C GLY A 105 -9.82 -3.34 17.04
N SER A 106 -10.84 -3.00 17.81
CA SER A 106 -12.20 -2.78 17.30
C SER A 106 -12.38 -1.33 16.81
N GLY A 107 -12.63 -1.12 15.51
CA GLY A 107 -13.03 0.20 14.97
C GLY A 107 -12.12 0.80 13.90
N GLY A 108 -11.98 0.10 12.78
CA GLY A 108 -11.02 0.40 11.71
C GLY A 108 -10.13 -0.83 11.53
N GLY A 109 -9.74 -1.15 10.30
CA GLY A 109 -8.85 -2.29 10.07
C GLY A 109 -9.20 -3.25 8.94
N GLY A 110 -9.84 -2.77 7.88
CA GLY A 110 -10.33 -3.62 6.80
C GLY A 110 -9.39 -3.81 5.62
N ALA A 111 -8.22 -3.15 5.57
CA ALA A 111 -7.42 -3.09 4.35
C ALA A 111 -7.07 -4.48 3.76
N PRO A 112 -6.46 -5.43 4.49
CA PRO A 112 -6.22 -6.78 3.98
C PRO A 112 -7.50 -7.51 3.53
N PHE A 113 -8.60 -7.38 4.28
CA PHE A 113 -9.88 -8.01 3.96
C PHE A 113 -10.53 -7.42 2.70
N LYS A 114 -10.40 -6.11 2.49
CA LYS A 114 -10.89 -5.42 1.28
C LYS A 114 -10.09 -5.87 0.07
N ILE A 115 -8.77 -5.99 0.21
CA ILE A 115 -7.88 -6.45 -0.86
C ILE A 115 -8.23 -7.88 -1.27
N ASP A 116 -8.36 -8.79 -0.30
CA ASP A 116 -8.74 -10.18 -0.55
C ASP A 116 -10.13 -10.29 -1.21
N HIS A 117 -11.11 -9.54 -0.72
CA HIS A 117 -12.44 -9.51 -1.29
C HIS A 117 -12.46 -8.97 -2.73
N LEU A 118 -11.76 -7.87 -3.00
CA LEU A 118 -11.64 -7.32 -4.35
C LEU A 118 -10.90 -8.28 -5.28
N ALA A 119 -9.86 -8.97 -4.80
CA ALA A 119 -9.15 -10.00 -5.56
C ALA A 119 -10.10 -11.14 -5.99
N ALA A 120 -10.97 -11.60 -5.10
CA ALA A 120 -11.99 -12.60 -5.43
C ALA A 120 -13.00 -12.09 -6.48
N ILE A 121 -13.49 -10.85 -6.33
CA ILE A 121 -14.38 -10.23 -7.33
C ILE A 121 -13.71 -10.16 -8.71
N ILE A 122 -12.45 -9.73 -8.76
CA ILE A 122 -11.71 -9.61 -10.02
C ILE A 122 -11.54 -10.99 -10.67
N ALA A 123 -11.19 -12.02 -9.89
CA ALA A 123 -11.10 -13.40 -10.37
C ALA A 123 -12.42 -13.87 -11.01
N ASP A 124 -13.54 -13.63 -10.35
CA ASP A 124 -14.85 -14.02 -10.88
C ASP A 124 -15.23 -13.22 -12.14
N PHE A 125 -14.94 -11.92 -12.18
CA PHE A 125 -15.17 -11.09 -13.37
C PHE A 125 -14.34 -11.57 -14.56
N ARG A 126 -13.10 -12.01 -14.34
CA ARG A 126 -12.25 -12.61 -15.39
C ARG A 126 -12.86 -13.90 -15.94
N LYS A 127 -13.36 -14.78 -15.06
CA LYS A 127 -14.01 -16.04 -15.47
C LYS A 127 -15.28 -15.79 -16.26
N LEU A 128 -16.11 -14.84 -15.82
CA LEU A 128 -17.34 -14.46 -16.50
C LEU A 128 -17.03 -13.86 -17.88
N ARG A 129 -16.03 -12.96 -17.98
CA ARG A 129 -15.57 -12.42 -19.26
C ARG A 129 -15.06 -13.51 -20.20
N ALA A 130 -14.29 -14.47 -19.70
CA ALA A 130 -13.81 -15.59 -20.50
C ALA A 130 -14.96 -16.50 -21.00
N TYR A 131 -16.03 -16.63 -20.22
CA TYR A 131 -17.19 -17.45 -20.55
C TYR A 131 -18.09 -16.82 -21.63
N ASN A 132 -18.40 -15.52 -21.50
CA ASN A 132 -19.40 -14.88 -22.38
C ASN A 132 -19.15 -13.39 -22.69
N ASP A 133 -17.93 -12.88 -22.48
CA ASP A 133 -17.55 -11.48 -22.66
C ASP A 133 -18.40 -10.48 -21.86
N ASN A 134 -19.11 -10.94 -20.83
CA ASN A 134 -19.69 -10.06 -19.82
C ASN A 134 -18.55 -9.36 -19.07
N PHE A 135 -18.71 -8.06 -18.80
CA PHE A 135 -17.70 -7.13 -18.28
C PHE A 135 -16.64 -6.71 -19.29
N THR A 136 -16.48 -5.41 -19.42
CA THR A 136 -15.52 -4.76 -20.29
C THR A 136 -14.09 -4.85 -19.73
N VAL A 137 -13.11 -4.72 -20.62
CA VAL A 137 -11.70 -4.55 -20.23
C VAL A 137 -11.51 -3.38 -19.26
N ARG A 138 -12.26 -2.29 -19.48
CA ARG A 138 -12.23 -1.09 -18.63
C ARG A 138 -12.69 -1.36 -17.21
N GLU A 139 -13.76 -2.11 -17.01
CA GLU A 139 -14.25 -2.48 -15.67
C GLU A 139 -13.24 -3.36 -14.93
N LEU A 140 -12.65 -4.35 -15.61
CA LEU A 140 -11.58 -5.17 -15.03
C LEU A 140 -10.37 -4.32 -14.63
N GLN A 141 -9.91 -3.46 -15.54
CA GLN A 141 -8.81 -2.54 -15.28
C GLN A 141 -9.11 -1.64 -14.08
N TYR A 142 -10.32 -1.08 -14.00
CA TYR A 142 -10.75 -0.25 -12.89
C TYR A 142 -10.61 -1.00 -11.56
N LEU A 143 -11.10 -2.24 -11.46
CA LEU A 143 -11.00 -3.03 -10.23
C LEU A 143 -9.55 -3.38 -9.85
N TYR A 144 -8.71 -3.71 -10.82
CA TYR A 144 -7.28 -3.95 -10.57
C TYR A 144 -6.57 -2.70 -10.02
N VAL A 145 -6.85 -1.53 -10.58
CA VAL A 145 -6.28 -0.28 -10.07
C VAL A 145 -6.93 0.12 -8.73
N LEU A 146 -8.21 -0.17 -8.54
CA LEU A 146 -8.90 0.07 -7.27
C LEU A 146 -8.25 -0.73 -6.13
N VAL A 147 -7.86 -1.99 -6.36
CA VAL A 147 -7.18 -2.78 -5.33
C VAL A 147 -5.76 -2.27 -5.04
N SER A 148 -5.06 -1.68 -6.01
CA SER A 148 -3.71 -1.14 -5.79
C SER A 148 -3.70 0.04 -4.83
N HIS A 149 -4.80 0.80 -4.75
CA HIS A 149 -4.98 1.85 -3.75
C HIS A 149 -4.85 1.30 -2.32
N TYR A 150 -5.66 0.31 -1.95
CA TYR A 150 -5.64 -0.27 -0.62
C TYR A 150 -4.31 -0.98 -0.32
N ILE A 151 -3.67 -1.55 -1.34
CA ILE A 151 -2.32 -2.12 -1.20
C ILE A 151 -1.33 -1.01 -0.83
N ALA A 152 -1.34 0.12 -1.54
CA ALA A 152 -0.46 1.25 -1.25
C ALA A 152 -0.71 1.82 0.17
N ASP A 153 -1.96 1.89 0.61
CA ASP A 153 -2.32 2.29 1.98
C ASP A 153 -1.74 1.38 3.05
N ALA A 154 -1.70 0.07 2.83
CA ALA A 154 -1.07 -0.86 3.75
C ALA A 154 0.44 -0.58 3.95
N HIS A 155 1.08 0.14 3.02
CA HIS A 155 2.50 0.52 3.10
C HIS A 155 2.74 1.88 3.77
N VAL A 156 1.69 2.63 4.12
CA VAL A 156 1.80 3.79 5.01
C VAL A 156 1.96 3.26 6.45
N PRO A 157 3.12 3.43 7.12
CA PRO A 157 3.36 2.81 8.44
C PRO A 157 2.26 3.13 9.46
N LEU A 158 1.78 4.37 9.41
CA LEU A 158 0.79 4.91 10.33
C LEU A 158 -0.62 4.38 10.06
N HIS A 159 -0.94 3.93 8.83
CA HIS A 159 -2.21 3.23 8.57
C HIS A 159 -2.30 1.89 9.32
N CYS A 160 -1.16 1.33 9.71
CA CYS A 160 -1.05 0.10 10.47
C CYS A 160 -0.80 0.31 11.97
N ASP A 161 -0.68 1.56 12.44
CA ASP A 161 -0.33 1.87 13.82
C ASP A 161 -1.50 2.49 14.59
N LEU A 162 -1.94 1.80 15.65
CA LEU A 162 -3.02 2.28 16.52
C LEU A 162 -2.72 3.64 17.14
N ARG A 163 -1.45 3.99 17.38
CA ARG A 163 -1.06 5.26 18.01
C ARG A 163 -1.45 6.49 17.19
N ASP A 164 -1.64 6.31 15.89
CA ASP A 164 -2.11 7.34 14.95
C ASP A 164 -3.63 7.49 14.90
N ASP A 165 -4.35 6.72 15.71
CA ASP A 165 -5.79 6.86 15.91
C ASP A 165 -6.08 7.17 17.40
N PRO A 166 -5.84 8.41 17.87
CA PRO A 166 -5.98 8.76 19.27
C PRO A 166 -7.42 8.61 19.78
N PRO A 167 -7.62 8.20 21.06
CA PRO A 167 -8.94 8.18 21.65
C PRO A 167 -9.54 9.58 21.73
N SER A 168 -10.81 9.72 21.30
CA SER A 168 -11.56 10.95 21.56
C SER A 168 -11.75 11.17 23.06
N ALA A 169 -12.14 12.39 23.48
CA ALA A 169 -12.43 12.69 24.89
C ALA A 169 -13.45 11.72 25.53
N LYS A 170 -14.37 11.17 24.71
CA LYS A 170 -15.42 10.22 25.10
C LYS A 170 -15.02 8.75 24.91
N ASP A 171 -13.91 8.47 24.23
CA ASP A 171 -13.43 7.11 24.04
C ASP A 171 -12.80 6.59 25.34
N ARG A 172 -13.34 5.47 25.80
CA ARG A 172 -12.94 4.73 27.00
C ARG A 172 -12.49 3.30 26.67
N LYS A 173 -12.53 2.91 25.39
CA LYS A 173 -12.26 1.54 24.94
C LYS A 173 -10.82 1.36 24.48
N LYS A 174 -10.25 2.38 23.83
CA LYS A 174 -8.86 2.32 23.39
C LYS A 174 -7.90 2.26 24.58
N PRO A 175 -6.85 1.43 24.49
CA PRO A 175 -5.96 1.19 25.62
C PRO A 175 -5.03 2.38 25.86
N GLY A 176 -4.71 2.66 27.12
CA GLY A 176 -3.80 3.72 27.54
C GLY A 176 -2.35 3.22 27.71
N PRO A 177 -1.43 4.13 28.09
CA PRO A 177 -1.69 5.53 28.41
C PRO A 177 -1.84 6.43 27.16
N ARG A 178 -2.56 7.56 27.33
CA ARG A 178 -2.96 8.44 26.20
C ARG A 178 -1.79 9.22 25.58
N ASP A 179 -0.70 9.37 26.31
CA ASP A 179 0.51 10.09 25.88
C ASP A 179 1.40 9.28 24.93
N LEU A 180 1.07 8.01 24.67
CA LEU A 180 1.68 7.18 23.62
C LEU A 180 1.05 7.38 22.23
N TYR A 181 -0.13 8.01 22.15
CA TYR A 181 -0.78 8.32 20.87
C TYR A 181 -0.23 9.61 20.29
N PHE A 182 -0.16 9.70 18.96
CA PHE A 182 0.22 10.93 18.27
C PHE A 182 -0.83 12.03 18.54
N LYS A 183 -0.37 13.26 18.86
CA LYS A 183 -1.26 14.39 19.19
C LYS A 183 -2.11 14.84 18.00
N SER A 184 -1.63 14.59 16.78
CA SER A 184 -2.29 14.91 15.51
C SER A 184 -2.12 13.72 14.58
N SER A 185 -2.94 13.64 13.52
CA SER A 185 -2.72 12.69 12.43
C SER A 185 -1.30 12.90 11.87
N LEU A 186 -0.41 11.95 12.17
CA LEU A 186 0.94 11.96 11.63
C LEU A 186 0.90 11.35 10.22
N HIS A 187 -0.06 10.45 9.94
CA HIS A 187 -0.25 9.90 8.60
C HIS A 187 -0.49 11.02 7.59
N ASP A 188 -1.35 11.98 7.88
CA ASP A 188 -1.70 13.04 6.93
C ASP A 188 -0.48 13.89 6.55
N LYS A 189 0.42 14.14 7.51
CA LYS A 189 1.70 14.83 7.27
C LYS A 189 2.65 14.02 6.41
N VAL A 190 2.79 12.72 6.69
CA VAL A 190 3.64 11.80 5.90
C VAL A 190 3.12 11.68 4.48
N GLU A 191 1.81 11.52 4.32
CA GLU A 191 1.19 11.42 3.00
C GLU A 191 1.32 12.73 2.20
N THR A 192 1.16 13.89 2.84
CA THR A 192 1.37 15.19 2.20
C THR A 192 2.82 15.35 1.74
N MET A 193 3.79 15.02 2.60
CA MET A 193 5.21 15.04 2.25
C MET A 193 5.52 14.13 1.06
N TRP A 194 4.96 12.92 1.02
CA TRP A 194 5.13 12.02 -0.12
C TRP A 194 4.42 12.52 -1.38
N GLU A 195 3.25 13.14 -1.26
CA GLU A 195 2.54 13.76 -2.38
C GLU A 195 3.36 14.88 -3.02
N GLU A 196 3.93 15.76 -2.19
CA GLU A 196 4.79 16.87 -2.61
C GLU A 196 6.05 16.36 -3.33
N ALA A 197 6.66 15.28 -2.84
CA ALA A 197 7.83 14.66 -3.48
C ALA A 197 7.49 13.88 -4.76
N VAL A 198 6.35 13.19 -4.81
CA VAL A 198 5.92 12.39 -5.97
C VAL A 198 5.45 13.26 -7.12
N THR A 199 4.70 14.33 -6.83
CA THR A 199 4.05 15.14 -7.86
C THR A 199 5.02 15.64 -8.95
N PRO A 200 6.16 16.30 -8.65
CA PRO A 200 7.10 16.73 -9.68
C PRO A 200 7.66 15.55 -10.50
N VAL A 201 7.95 14.42 -9.85
CA VAL A 201 8.46 13.20 -10.52
C VAL A 201 7.40 12.61 -11.46
N ALA A 202 6.15 12.52 -11.00
CA ALA A 202 5.04 11.99 -11.77
C ALA A 202 4.70 12.90 -12.98
N VAL A 203 4.77 14.21 -12.81
CA VAL A 203 4.59 15.19 -13.90
C VAL A 203 5.71 15.07 -14.92
N ALA A 204 6.98 15.05 -14.48
CA ALA A 204 8.13 14.89 -15.37
C ALA A 204 8.10 13.57 -16.16
N ALA A 205 7.55 12.51 -15.57
CA ALA A 205 7.36 11.22 -16.21
C ALA A 205 6.12 11.14 -17.12
N GLY A 206 5.30 12.20 -17.19
CA GLY A 206 4.05 12.21 -17.95
C GLY A 206 3.00 11.23 -17.39
N ILE A 207 3.02 10.98 -16.08
CA ILE A 207 2.07 10.10 -15.39
C ILE A 207 0.82 10.89 -14.98
N VAL A 208 1.02 12.11 -14.47
CA VAL A 208 -0.04 13.03 -14.05
C VAL A 208 0.02 14.30 -14.90
N ASP A 209 -1.14 14.74 -15.37
CA ASP A 209 -1.27 16.00 -16.11
C ASP A 209 -1.63 17.12 -15.11
N VAL A 210 -0.80 18.14 -14.96
CA VAL A 210 -1.12 19.34 -14.16
C VAL A 210 -1.87 20.35 -15.03
N THR A 211 -3.10 20.68 -14.63
CA THR A 211 -3.92 21.71 -15.29
C THR A 211 -3.71 23.11 -14.70
N SER A 212 -3.02 23.25 -13.56
CA SER A 212 -2.66 24.52 -12.95
C SER A 212 -1.14 24.72 -12.94
N HIS A 213 -0.69 25.91 -13.36
CA HIS A 213 0.72 26.33 -13.52
C HIS A 213 1.54 26.45 -12.22
N GLU A 214 1.16 25.77 -11.15
CA GLU A 214 1.93 25.68 -9.91
C GLU A 214 2.55 24.29 -9.82
N CYS A 215 3.57 24.03 -10.62
CA CYS A 215 4.40 22.86 -10.41
C CYS A 215 5.83 23.22 -10.76
N CYS A 216 6.82 22.94 -9.93
CA CYS A 216 6.88 22.41 -8.58
C CYS A 216 8.23 22.93 -8.05
N ASP A 217 8.46 23.02 -6.74
CA ASP A 217 9.82 23.25 -6.25
C ASP A 217 10.77 22.19 -6.84
N PRO A 218 12.05 22.53 -7.07
CA PRO A 218 13.00 21.59 -7.67
C PRO A 218 13.06 20.28 -6.87
N PRO A 219 13.32 19.14 -7.52
CA PRO A 219 13.39 17.85 -6.85
C PRO A 219 14.33 17.92 -5.64
N ASP A 220 13.82 17.54 -4.48
CA ASP A 220 14.59 17.37 -3.25
C ASP A 220 15.09 15.92 -3.12
N ALA A 221 15.84 15.64 -2.05
CA ALA A 221 16.35 14.29 -1.79
C ALA A 221 15.24 13.23 -1.70
N LEU A 222 14.03 13.61 -1.29
CA LEU A 222 12.89 12.71 -1.19
C LEU A 222 12.30 12.42 -2.57
N SER A 223 12.20 13.43 -3.43
CA SER A 223 11.80 13.30 -4.83
C SER A 223 12.76 12.36 -5.58
N GLU A 224 14.07 12.52 -5.40
CA GLU A 224 15.09 11.62 -5.95
C GLU A 224 14.92 10.16 -5.48
N ALA A 225 14.63 9.97 -4.18
CA ALA A 225 14.41 8.66 -3.61
C ALA A 225 13.19 7.93 -4.19
N ILE A 226 12.22 8.65 -4.75
CA ILE A 226 11.01 8.09 -5.33
C ILE A 226 11.14 7.87 -6.84
N VAL A 227 12.28 8.21 -7.47
CA VAL A 227 12.52 7.90 -8.89
C VAL A 227 12.79 6.40 -9.09
N PHE A 228 11.90 5.74 -9.83
CA PHE A 228 12.08 4.37 -10.33
C PHE A 228 12.11 4.39 -11.85
N ASP A 229 13.17 3.84 -12.44
CA ASP A 229 13.42 3.87 -13.88
C ASP A 229 13.69 2.44 -14.34
N LEU A 230 12.83 1.94 -15.22
CA LEU A 230 12.92 0.59 -15.77
C LEU A 230 14.26 0.35 -16.50
N ARG A 231 14.91 1.39 -17.03
CA ARG A 231 16.21 1.29 -17.71
C ARG A 231 17.36 1.09 -16.74
N ASN A 232 17.22 1.58 -15.50
CA ASN A 232 18.22 1.42 -14.47
C ASN A 232 18.15 0.01 -13.84
N GLY A 233 19.23 -0.76 -14.02
CA GLY A 233 19.32 -2.13 -13.52
C GLY A 233 19.21 -2.27 -12.00
N ASP A 234 19.65 -1.27 -11.24
CA ASP A 234 19.54 -1.29 -9.78
C ASP A 234 18.12 -0.97 -9.34
N HIS A 235 17.41 -0.10 -10.05
CA HIS A 235 15.99 0.16 -9.80
C HIS A 235 15.15 -1.10 -10.07
N ARG A 236 15.45 -1.83 -11.15
CA ARG A 236 14.80 -3.13 -11.43
C ARG A 236 14.99 -4.13 -10.28
N LYS A 237 16.20 -4.25 -9.73
CA LYS A 237 16.51 -5.18 -8.63
C LYS A 237 15.79 -4.85 -7.31
N LEU A 238 15.39 -3.60 -7.11
CA LEU A 238 14.61 -3.19 -5.93
C LEU A 238 13.17 -3.69 -6.00
N ILE A 239 12.61 -3.82 -7.21
CA ILE A 239 11.26 -4.33 -7.40
C ILE A 239 11.30 -5.86 -7.41
N ARG A 240 10.85 -6.45 -6.30
CA ARG A 240 10.95 -7.89 -6.01
C ARG A 240 9.58 -8.47 -5.67
N PRO A 241 8.70 -8.69 -6.66
CA PRO A 241 7.38 -9.23 -6.39
C PRO A 241 7.51 -10.63 -5.79
N VAL A 242 6.67 -10.90 -4.79
CA VAL A 242 6.45 -12.23 -4.22
C VAL A 242 5.52 -13.04 -5.12
N ARG A 243 5.90 -14.29 -5.39
CA ARG A 243 5.03 -15.28 -6.04
C ARG A 243 4.02 -15.82 -5.03
N LEU A 244 2.74 -15.66 -5.32
CA LEU A 244 1.62 -15.98 -4.43
C LEU A 244 0.55 -16.78 -5.18
N GLY A 245 -0.13 -17.68 -4.48
CA GLY A 245 -1.45 -18.19 -4.87
C GLY A 245 -2.57 -17.25 -4.43
N SER A 246 -3.73 -17.35 -5.08
CA SER A 246 -4.91 -16.52 -4.75
C SER A 246 -5.37 -16.70 -3.31
N SER A 247 -5.28 -17.91 -2.76
CA SER A 247 -5.62 -18.20 -1.36
C SER A 247 -4.64 -17.62 -0.33
N GLU A 248 -3.49 -17.09 -0.77
CA GLU A 248 -2.46 -16.54 0.12
C GLU A 248 -2.55 -15.01 0.25
N ILE A 249 -3.43 -14.35 -0.51
CA ILE A 249 -3.52 -12.89 -0.59
C ILE A 249 -3.81 -12.25 0.77
N MET A 250 -4.82 -12.75 1.49
CA MET A 250 -5.18 -12.21 2.81
C MET A 250 -4.00 -12.29 3.80
N ASP A 251 -3.42 -13.47 3.97
CA ASP A 251 -2.31 -13.68 4.91
C ASP A 251 -1.10 -12.83 4.54
N PHE A 252 -0.77 -12.75 3.25
CA PHE A 252 0.31 -11.92 2.75
C PHE A 252 0.08 -10.43 3.05
N MET A 253 -1.15 -9.92 2.89
CA MET A 253 -1.44 -8.53 3.20
C MET A 253 -1.45 -8.23 4.70
N ILE A 254 -1.81 -9.20 5.54
CA ILE A 254 -1.65 -9.07 7.00
C ILE A 254 -0.17 -8.97 7.37
N GLU A 255 0.70 -9.82 6.80
CA GLU A 255 2.15 -9.74 6.98
C GLU A 255 2.71 -8.37 6.55
N ARG A 256 2.24 -7.81 5.42
CA ARG A 256 2.63 -6.46 4.99
C ARG A 256 2.22 -5.39 5.99
N CYS A 257 1.01 -5.46 6.54
CA CYS A 257 0.57 -4.50 7.55
C CYS A 257 1.38 -4.62 8.84
N ILE A 258 1.74 -5.84 9.27
CA ILE A 258 2.64 -6.07 10.41
C ILE A 258 4.02 -5.45 10.13
N ALA A 259 4.60 -5.68 8.96
CA ALA A 259 5.88 -5.09 8.58
C ALA A 259 5.83 -3.55 8.53
N SER A 260 4.71 -2.99 8.04
CA SER A 260 4.45 -1.56 8.01
C SER A 260 4.33 -0.96 9.42
N TYR A 261 3.67 -1.68 10.34
CA TYR A 261 3.59 -1.33 11.75
C TYR A 261 4.96 -1.38 12.45
N GLU A 262 5.76 -2.42 12.23
CA GLU A 262 7.12 -2.52 12.78
C GLU A 262 8.03 -1.41 12.24
N ARG A 263 7.86 -0.99 10.98
CA ARG A 263 8.50 0.23 10.47
C ARG A 263 8.06 1.46 11.27
N SER A 264 6.76 1.61 11.55
CA SER A 264 6.27 2.73 12.38
C SER A 264 6.93 2.76 13.76
N LEU A 265 7.10 1.61 14.41
CA LEU A 265 7.80 1.50 15.70
C LEU A 265 9.29 1.86 15.60
N ALA A 266 9.96 1.49 14.52
CA ALA A 266 11.37 1.84 14.30
C ALA A 266 11.57 3.34 14.06
N ILE A 267 10.64 3.99 13.36
CA ILE A 267 10.72 5.42 13.01
C ILE A 267 10.28 6.30 14.17
N TRP A 268 9.19 5.91 14.83
CA TRP A 268 8.58 6.59 15.96
C TRP A 268 8.40 5.60 17.11
N PRO A 269 9.44 5.34 17.92
CA PRO A 269 9.39 4.43 19.06
C PRO A 269 8.32 4.87 20.07
N PRO A 270 7.63 3.96 20.78
CA PRO A 270 6.57 4.31 21.73
C PRO A 270 7.16 4.89 23.01
N GLU A 271 7.34 6.20 23.04
CA GLU A 271 7.86 6.94 24.19
C GLU A 271 6.85 8.00 24.65
N PRO A 272 6.76 8.29 25.96
CA PRO A 272 5.97 9.42 26.45
C PRO A 272 6.48 10.74 25.85
N GLY A 273 5.59 11.54 25.26
CA GLY A 273 5.95 12.83 24.67
C GLY A 273 5.68 12.93 23.17
N ALA A 274 4.41 12.73 22.80
CA ALA A 274 3.93 12.67 21.42
C ALA A 274 4.11 13.93 20.55
N ASP A 275 4.64 15.03 21.09
CA ASP A 275 5.00 16.24 20.32
C ASP A 275 6.37 16.14 19.64
N ARG A 276 7.18 15.13 19.95
CA ARG A 276 8.52 14.96 19.37
C ARG A 276 8.52 14.31 17.99
N TYR A 277 7.40 13.70 17.59
CA TYR A 277 7.31 12.97 16.34
C TYR A 277 7.00 13.89 15.18
N THR A 278 7.86 13.86 14.17
CA THR A 278 7.74 14.66 12.95
C THR A 278 7.99 13.77 11.73
N THR A 279 7.91 14.35 10.54
CA THR A 279 8.30 13.68 9.30
C THR A 279 9.82 13.62 9.10
N ALA A 280 10.61 14.41 9.85
CA ALA A 280 12.08 14.46 9.70
C ALA A 280 12.79 13.13 10.01
N GLN A 281 12.13 12.22 10.73
CA GLN A 281 12.62 10.87 11.02
C GLN A 281 12.54 9.93 9.79
N LEU A 282 11.78 10.28 8.76
CA LEU A 282 11.70 9.51 7.52
C LEU A 282 12.91 9.85 6.62
N SER A 283 13.83 8.90 6.48
CA SER A 283 14.95 9.07 5.55
C SER A 283 14.52 8.87 4.08
N PRO A 284 15.23 9.48 3.11
CA PRO A 284 15.02 9.20 1.70
C PRO A 284 15.13 7.70 1.36
N GLN A 285 16.13 7.00 1.92
CA GLN A 285 16.30 5.56 1.69
C GLN A 285 15.09 4.75 2.16
N MET A 286 14.56 5.05 3.35
CA MET A 286 13.40 4.33 3.86
C MET A 286 12.14 4.62 3.04
N THR A 287 11.97 5.85 2.55
CA THR A 287 10.91 6.18 1.59
C THR A 287 11.06 5.36 0.31
N ARG A 288 12.27 5.26 -0.24
CA ARG A 288 12.55 4.43 -1.41
C ARG A 288 12.18 2.96 -1.17
N ASP A 289 12.55 2.41 -0.02
CA ASP A 289 12.27 1.02 0.33
C ASP A 289 10.75 0.78 0.46
N ILE A 290 10.02 1.71 1.08
CA ILE A 290 8.55 1.64 1.19
C ILE A 290 7.88 1.65 -0.20
N PHE A 291 8.29 2.55 -1.09
CA PHE A 291 7.72 2.63 -2.43
C PHE A 291 8.07 1.40 -3.28
N ALA A 292 9.31 0.91 -3.21
CA ALA A 292 9.72 -0.30 -3.91
C ALA A 292 8.92 -1.52 -3.46
N ASP A 293 8.70 -1.67 -2.14
CA ASP A 293 7.88 -2.73 -1.55
C ASP A 293 6.41 -2.60 -1.96
N ALA A 294 5.85 -1.37 -1.96
CA ALA A 294 4.48 -1.12 -2.41
C ALA A 294 4.27 -1.49 -3.89
N ILE A 295 5.17 -1.06 -4.77
CA ILE A 295 5.15 -1.43 -6.21
C ILE A 295 5.24 -2.95 -6.37
N SER A 296 6.17 -3.60 -5.65
CA SER A 296 6.35 -5.05 -5.68
C SER A 296 5.09 -5.79 -5.22
N CYS A 297 4.45 -5.30 -4.16
CA CYS A 297 3.25 -5.87 -3.59
C CYS A 297 2.04 -5.75 -4.53
N VAL A 298 1.87 -4.60 -5.20
CA VAL A 298 0.83 -4.44 -6.24
C VAL A 298 1.00 -5.47 -7.35
N ILE A 299 2.23 -5.63 -7.86
CA ILE A 299 2.54 -6.63 -8.91
C ILE A 299 2.23 -8.05 -8.40
N SER A 300 2.64 -8.39 -7.18
CA SER A 300 2.36 -9.69 -6.56
C SER A 300 0.88 -10.03 -6.52
N ILE A 301 0.06 -9.12 -5.99
CA ILE A 301 -1.38 -9.35 -5.87
C ILE A 301 -2.04 -9.45 -7.24
N TRP A 302 -1.68 -8.57 -8.19
CA TRP A 302 -2.22 -8.63 -9.54
C TRP A 302 -1.91 -9.95 -10.26
N LEU A 303 -0.70 -10.49 -10.08
CA LEU A 303 -0.31 -11.79 -10.63
C LEU A 303 -0.97 -12.96 -9.91
N ALA A 304 -1.31 -12.82 -8.62
CA ALA A 304 -1.95 -13.85 -7.81
C ALA A 304 -3.45 -14.02 -8.11
N ILE A 305 -4.12 -12.97 -8.60
CA ILE A 305 -5.54 -13.02 -8.98
C ILE A 305 -5.72 -13.92 -10.21
N ASP A 306 -6.50 -14.99 -10.08
CA ASP A 306 -6.73 -16.01 -11.12
C ASP A 306 -8.22 -16.36 -11.32
#